data_AF-A0A966RPQ4-F1
#
_entry.id   AF-A0A966RPQ4-F1
#
_cell.length_a   1.000
_cell.length_b   1.000
_cell.length_c   1.000
_cell.angle_alpha   90.00
_cell.angle_beta   90.00
_cell.angle_gamma   90.00
#
_symmetry.space_group_name_H-M   'P 1'
#
loop_
_entity.id
_entity.type
_entity.pdbx_description
1 polymer ?
#
loop_
_entity_poly.entity_id
_entity_poly.type
_entity_poly.pdbx_seq_one_letter_code
_entity_poly.pdbx_strand_id
1 'polypeptide(L)'
;MNTINLAIKFKPLTIQLGDKELEIHELSIPLPFGRKPSNINDITSSGHSTVYVTDTREMAPEEFDGFSMNLHKPRDWLKGKGGL
;
A
#
# COMPACT_ATOMS: atom_id res chain seq x y z
N MET A 1 -26.42 -6.39 2.93
CA MET A 1 -25.10 -5.73 3.00
C MET A 1 -25.05 -4.70 1.88
N ASN A 2 -24.86 -3.41 2.19
CA ASN A 2 -24.67 -2.39 1.16
C ASN A 2 -23.19 -2.42 0.77
N THR A 3 -22.90 -2.95 -0.42
CA THR A 3 -21.54 -2.98 -0.96
C THR A 3 -21.17 -1.60 -1.48
N ILE A 4 -20.18 -0.96 -0.88
CA ILE A 4 -19.61 0.28 -1.40
C ILE A 4 -18.55 -0.11 -2.44
N ASN A 5 -18.82 0.15 -3.71
CA ASN A 5 -17.85 -0.05 -4.79
C ASN A 5 -17.01 1.23 -4.97
N LEU A 6 -15.74 1.17 -4.55
CA LEU A 6 -14.80 2.27 -4.75
C LEU A 6 -13.93 1.97 -5.97
N ALA A 7 -14.10 2.75 -7.04
CA ALA A 7 -13.25 2.67 -8.23
C ALA A 7 -12.14 3.73 -8.15
N ILE A 8 -10.91 3.31 -7.84
CA ILE A 8 -9.72 4.18 -7.87
C ILE A 8 -8.98 3.93 -9.18
N LYS A 9 -8.68 5.01 -9.92
CA LYS A 9 -7.89 4.89 -11.16
C LYS A 9 -6.41 4.83 -10.81
N PHE A 10 -5.69 4.00 -11.56
CA PHE A 10 -4.26 3.82 -11.47
C PHE A 10 -3.58 4.51 -12.66
N LYS A 11 -2.49 5.23 -12.42
CA LYS A 11 -1.60 5.76 -13.46
C LYS A 11 -0.33 4.92 -13.49
N PRO A 12 0.00 4.23 -14.59
CA PRO A 12 1.26 3.48 -14.68
C PRO A 12 2.43 4.45 -14.60
N LEU A 13 3.43 4.11 -13.80
CA LEU A 13 4.63 4.88 -13.56
C LEU A 13 5.81 3.93 -13.39
N THR A 14 6.93 4.24 -14.04
CA THR A 14 8.17 3.50 -13.84
C THR A 14 9.06 4.28 -12.89
N ILE A 15 9.50 3.65 -11.80
CA ILE A 15 10.43 4.26 -10.82
C ILE A 15 11.72 3.47 -10.74
N GLN A 16 12.82 4.17 -10.47
CA GLN A 16 14.08 3.55 -10.09
C GLN A 16 14.18 3.47 -8.57
N LEU A 17 14.26 2.24 -8.04
CA LEU A 17 14.46 1.98 -6.61
C LEU A 17 15.84 1.32 -6.42
N GLY A 18 16.85 2.13 -6.12
CA GLY A 18 18.24 1.69 -6.14
C GLY A 18 18.66 1.33 -7.57
N ASP A 19 19.22 0.13 -7.77
CA ASP A 19 19.64 -0.38 -9.08
C ASP A 19 18.54 -1.12 -9.85
N LYS A 20 17.28 -1.06 -9.37
CA LYS A 20 16.15 -1.78 -9.96
C LYS A 20 15.08 -0.85 -10.48
N GLU A 21 14.69 -1.10 -11.72
CA GLU A 21 13.54 -0.46 -12.35
C GLU A 21 12.27 -1.23 -11.99
N LEU A 22 11.27 -0.53 -11.45
CA LEU A 22 9.98 -1.10 -11.08
C LEU A 22 8.86 -0.36 -11.79
N GLU A 23 8.02 -1.14 -12.48
CA GLU A 23 6.70 -0.67 -12.93
C GLU A 23 5.75 -0.68 -11.73
N ILE A 24 5.20 0.48 -11.44
CA ILE A 24 4.27 0.72 -10.35
C ILE A 24 3.05 1.48 -10.86
N HIS A 25 2.03 1.56 -10.03
CA HIS A 25 0.82 2.29 -10.32
C HIS A 25 0.60 3.37 -9.25
N GLU A 26 0.59 4.64 -9.65
CA GLU A 26 0.21 5.74 -8.77
C GLU A 26 -1.32 5.84 -8.68
N LEU A 27 -1.85 5.95 -7.46
CA LEU A 27 -3.28 6.22 -7.27
C LEU A 27 -3.63 7.63 -7.75
N SER A 28 -4.73 7.75 -8.48
CA SER A 28 -5.21 9.06 -8.97
C SER A 28 -5.69 10.00 -7.86
N ILE A 29 -5.90 9.49 -6.65
CA ILE A 29 -6.29 10.26 -5.46
C ILE A 29 -5.33 9.96 -4.30
N PRO A 30 -4.96 10.98 -3.51
CA PRO A 30 -4.13 10.77 -2.34
C PRO A 30 -5.00 10.27 -1.17
N LEU A 31 -4.54 9.22 -0.49
CA LEU A 31 -5.29 8.58 0.58
C LEU A 31 -4.77 9.05 1.95
N PRO A 32 -5.66 9.18 2.95
CA PRO A 32 -5.24 9.43 4.32
C PRO A 32 -4.61 8.17 4.89
N PHE A 33 -3.29 8.05 4.78
CA PHE A 33 -2.52 6.97 5.39
C PHE A 33 -1.86 7.46 6.67
N GLY A 34 -2.08 6.75 7.77
CA GLY A 34 -1.25 6.87 8.96
C GLY A 34 0.14 6.34 8.63
N ARG A 35 1.13 7.23 8.49
CA ARG A 35 2.53 6.83 8.36
C ARG A 35 3.14 6.74 9.74
N LYS A 36 4.12 5.84 9.91
CA LYS A 36 4.95 5.88 11.11
C LYS A 36 5.65 7.24 11.15
N PRO A 37 5.44 8.06 12.20
CA PRO A 37 6.01 9.38 12.26
C PRO A 37 7.53 9.28 12.26
N SER A 38 8.19 10.05 11.40
CA SER A 38 9.66 10.10 11.37
C SER A 38 10.20 11.05 12.43
N ASN A 39 9.37 11.98 12.90
CA ASN A 39 9.66 12.91 13.99
C ASN A 39 8.38 13.25 14.79
N ILE A 40 8.53 13.97 15.91
CA ILE A 40 7.42 14.31 16.80
C ILE A 40 6.36 15.24 16.14
N ASN A 41 6.76 16.00 15.12
CA ASN A 41 5.85 16.87 14.36
C ASN A 41 5.02 16.09 13.33
N ASP A 42 5.44 14.88 12.94
CA ASP A 42 4.66 13.99 12.07
C ASP A 42 3.53 13.28 12.83
N ILE A 43 3.55 13.27 14.17
CA ILE A 43 2.51 12.63 15.00
C ILE A 43 1.14 13.29 14.77
N THR A 44 1.13 14.56 14.39
CA THR A 44 -0.10 15.34 14.08
C THR A 44 -0.44 15.37 12.59
N SER A 45 0.39 14.75 11.73
CA SER A 45 0.22 14.79 10.28
C SER A 45 -0.92 13.88 9.83
N SER A 46 -2.11 14.46 9.71
CA SER A 46 -3.27 13.94 8.97
C SER A 46 -3.16 14.25 7.47
N GLY A 47 -1.98 14.05 6.88
CA GLY A 47 -1.71 14.37 5.48
C GLY A 47 -2.25 13.32 4.50
N HIS A 48 -2.98 13.77 3.48
CA HIS A 48 -3.25 12.96 2.29
C HIS A 48 -1.92 12.65 1.59
N SER A 49 -1.57 11.37 1.48
CA SER A 49 -0.32 10.93 0.87
C SER A 49 -0.57 10.33 -0.51
N THR A 50 0.31 10.62 -1.46
CA THR A 50 0.37 9.88 -2.73
C THR A 50 0.73 8.43 -2.45
N VAL A 51 -0.02 7.51 -3.02
CA VAL A 51 0.15 6.07 -2.82
C VAL A 51 0.59 5.44 -4.13
N TYR A 52 1.61 4.61 -4.03
CA TYR A 52 2.16 3.82 -5.12
C TYR A 52 1.89 2.34 -4.85
N VAL A 53 1.38 1.66 -5.87
CA VAL A 53 0.94 0.26 -5.78
C VAL A 53 1.78 -0.59 -6.74
N THR A 54 2.47 -1.58 -6.19
CA THR A 54 3.27 -2.55 -6.96
C THR A 54 2.45 -3.74 -7.43
N ASP A 55 1.42 -4.14 -6.67
CA ASP A 55 0.61 -5.33 -6.94
C ASP A 55 -0.76 -5.20 -6.27
N THR A 56 -1.79 -5.74 -6.90
CA THR A 56 -3.15 -5.82 -6.35
C THR A 56 -3.53 -7.29 -6.26
N ARG A 57 -3.95 -7.73 -5.07
CA ARG A 57 -4.35 -9.10 -4.82
C ARG A 57 -5.75 -9.14 -4.22
N GLU A 58 -6.64 -9.88 -4.87
CA GLU A 58 -7.93 -10.22 -4.31
C GLU A 58 -7.77 -11.35 -3.28
N MET A 59 -8.47 -11.23 -2.15
CA MET A 59 -8.45 -12.20 -1.06
C MET A 59 -9.86 -12.39 -0.52
N ALA A 60 -10.16 -13.58 -0.01
CA ALA A 60 -11.37 -13.80 0.77
C ALA A 60 -11.31 -13.01 2.10
N PRO A 61 -12.45 -12.64 2.70
CA PRO A 61 -12.47 -11.95 4.00
C PRO A 61 -11.65 -12.69 5.07
N GLU A 62 -11.76 -14.01 5.14
CA GLU A 62 -11.06 -14.84 6.12
C GLU A 62 -9.54 -14.84 5.89
N GLU A 63 -9.12 -14.82 4.62
CA GLU A 63 -7.70 -14.68 4.25
C GLU A 63 -7.16 -13.30 4.63
N PHE A 64 -7.95 -12.24 4.41
CA PHE A 64 -7.59 -10.87 4.77
C PHE A 64 -7.47 -10.71 6.28
N ASP A 65 -8.39 -11.28 7.05
CA ASP A 65 -8.34 -11.27 8.51
C ASP A 65 -7.08 -12.00 9.01
N GLY A 66 -6.82 -13.19 8.45
CA GLY A 66 -5.59 -13.94 8.73
C GLY A 66 -4.32 -13.16 8.38
N PHE A 67 -4.33 -12.40 7.29
CA PHE A 67 -3.21 -11.53 6.90
C PHE A 67 -3.04 -10.35 7.87
N SER A 68 -4.11 -9.59 8.15
CA SER A 68 -4.08 -8.39 8.97
C SER A 68 -3.68 -8.65 10.43
N MET A 69 -4.01 -9.83 10.97
CA MET A 69 -3.56 -10.25 12.30
C MET A 69 -2.07 -10.67 12.33
N ASN A 70 -1.46 -10.92 11.17
CA ASN A 70 -0.11 -11.48 11.04
C ASN A 70 0.81 -10.64 10.15
N LEU A 71 0.65 -9.31 10.16
CA LEU A 71 1.47 -8.38 9.34
C LEU A 71 2.99 -8.46 9.60
N HIS A 72 3.39 -9.03 10.74
CA HIS A 72 4.80 -9.24 11.11
C HIS A 72 5.41 -10.48 10.46
N LYS A 73 4.62 -11.38 9.87
CA LYS A 73 5.12 -12.62 9.25
C LYS A 73 5.54 -12.34 7.82
N PRO A 74 6.71 -12.84 7.39
CA PRO A 74 7.13 -12.69 6.00
C PRO A 74 6.19 -13.44 5.07
N ARG A 75 6.06 -12.94 3.85
CA ARG A 75 5.24 -13.56 2.81
C ARG A 75 6.03 -13.62 1.51
N ASP A 76 6.00 -14.77 0.84
CA ASP A 76 6.72 -14.96 -0.42
C ASP A 76 6.34 -13.91 -1.47
N TRP A 77 5.08 -13.47 -1.48
CA TRP A 77 4.58 -12.45 -2.40
C TRP A 77 4.92 -11.00 -2.01
N LEU A 78 5.42 -10.76 -0.80
CA LEU A 78 5.97 -9.46 -0.36
C LEU A 78 7.48 -9.36 -0.55
N LYS A 79 8.14 -10.51 -0.78
CA LYS A 79 9.60 -10.61 -0.92
C LYS A 79 10.10 -9.68 -2.02
N GLY A 80 11.02 -8.79 -1.67
CA GLY A 80 11.62 -7.83 -2.61
C GLY A 80 10.74 -6.64 -2.97
N LYS A 81 9.55 -6.50 -2.38
CA LYS A 81 8.62 -5.36 -2.57
C LYS A 81 8.57 -4.41 -1.35
N GLY A 82 9.52 -4.56 -0.41
CA GLY A 82 9.60 -3.74 0.80
C GLY A 82 8.80 -4.26 2.00
N GLY A 83 8.12 -5.40 1.88
CA GLY A 83 7.62 -6.17 3.01
C GLY A 83 8.66 -7.20 3.48
N LEU A 84 8.62 -7.52 4.78
CA LEU A 84 9.48 -8.52 5.44
C LEU A 84 9.52 -9.85 4.68
#